data_AF-A0A947RJ96-F1
#
_entry.id   AF-A0A947RJ96-F1
#
_cell.length_a   1.000
_cell.length_b   1.000
_cell.length_c   1.000
_cell.angle_alpha   90.00
_cell.angle_beta   90.00
_cell.angle_gamma   90.00
#
_symmetry.space_group_name_H-M   'P 1'
#
loop_
_entity.id
_entity.type
_entity.pdbx_description
1 polymer ?
#
loop_
_entity_poly.entity_id
_entity_poly.type
_entity_poly.pdbx_seq_one_letter_code
_entity_poly.pdbx_strand_id
1 'polypeptide(L)' 'MINIEILKKNSNENDANIIRRFTKKVRNSGILPRVRSIRYNNRKVSKLIKKKETLQGIAKKEEIKRQIKLGKLPENRLR' A
#
# COMPACT_ATOMS: atom_id res chain seq x y z
N MET A 1 12.04 -13.80 9.85
CA MET A 1 10.95 -13.15 10.61
C MET A 1 11.41 -11.74 10.91
N ILE A 2 10.63 -10.70 10.54
CA ILE A 2 11.06 -9.30 10.73
C ILE A 2 10.49 -8.81 12.05
N ASN A 3 11.35 -8.52 13.01
CA ASN A 3 10.93 -7.89 14.26
C ASN A 3 10.63 -6.42 14.00
N ILE A 4 9.40 -6.00 14.31
CA ILE A 4 8.95 -4.62 14.13
C ILE A 4 8.96 -3.98 15.51
N GLU A 5 9.94 -3.13 15.76
CA GLU A 5 10.09 -2.43 17.03
C GLU A 5 10.10 -0.91 16.85
N ILE A 6 9.80 -0.16 17.90
CA ILE A 6 10.01 1.29 17.92
C ILE A 6 11.32 1.57 18.65
N LEU A 7 12.37 1.93 17.89
CA LEU A 7 13.75 2.06 18.38
C LEU A 7 13.97 3.14 19.45
N LYS A 8 13.09 4.15 19.53
CA LYS A 8 13.20 5.24 20.51
C LYS A 8 11.81 5.62 21.03
N LYS A 9 11.63 5.49 22.35
CA LYS A 9 10.63 6.23 23.11
C LYS A 9 11.19 7.65 23.29
N ASN A 10 10.52 8.66 22.77
CA ASN A 10 10.86 10.03 23.13
C ASN A 10 10.37 10.26 24.57
N SER A 11 11.19 10.90 25.42
CA SER A 11 10.93 10.97 26.87
C SER A 11 9.59 11.64 27.26
N ASN A 12 8.94 12.38 26.35
CA ASN A 12 7.64 13.04 26.56
C ASN A 12 6.53 12.58 25.58
N GLU A 13 6.61 11.38 24.98
CA GLU A 13 5.55 10.88 24.11
C GLU A 13 4.34 10.34 24.88
N ASN A 14 3.13 10.75 24.47
CA ASN A 14 1.87 10.13 24.89
C ASN A 14 1.74 8.70 24.30
N ASP A 15 1.26 7.75 25.11
CA ASP A 15 1.02 6.35 24.74
C ASP A 15 0.23 6.17 23.44
N ALA A 16 -0.77 7.02 23.18
CA ALA A 16 -1.55 6.98 21.94
C ALA A 16 -0.69 7.24 20.68
N ASN A 17 0.31 8.13 20.79
CA ASN A 17 1.24 8.43 19.70
C ASN A 17 2.18 7.25 19.42
N ILE A 18 2.60 6.54 20.47
CA ILE A 18 3.44 5.35 20.37
C ILE A 18 2.70 4.25 19.59
N ILE A 19 1.43 3.98 19.96
CA ILE A 19 0.59 3.00 19.25
C ILE A 19 0.44 3.39 17.77
N ARG A 20 0.12 4.65 17.46
CA ARG A 20 -0.01 5.11 16.07
C ARG A 20 1.26 4.87 15.25
N ARG A 21 2.43 5.18 15.81
CA ARG A 21 3.73 4.97 15.16
C ARG A 21 4.00 3.49 14.93
N PHE A 22 3.70 2.64 15.91
CA PHE A 22 3.81 1.20 15.80
C PHE A 22 2.93 0.69 14.66
N THR A 23 1.65 1.03 14.65
CA THR A 23 0.69 0.63 13.60
C THR A 23 1.15 1.12 12.22
N LYS A 24 1.67 2.34 12.11
CA LYS A 24 2.23 2.85 10.84
C LYS A 24 3.45 2.04 10.39
N LYS A 25 4.36 1.69 11.31
CA LYS A 25 5.54 0.86 11.00
C LYS A 25 5.13 -0.55 10.57
N VAL A 26 4.16 -1.16 11.26
CA VAL A 26 3.57 -2.45 10.87
C VAL A 26 2.94 -2.39 9.49
N ARG A 27 2.17 -1.34 9.19
CA ARG A 27 1.56 -1.15 7.86
C ARG A 27 2.62 -1.00 6.77
N ASN A 28 3.61 -0.14 7.00
CA ASN A 28 4.70 0.12 6.05
C ASN A 28 5.61 -1.10 5.83
N SER A 29 5.73 -1.99 6.83
CA SER A 29 6.52 -3.22 6.70
C SER A 29 5.93 -4.22 5.69
N GLY A 30 4.67 -4.07 5.29
CA GLY A 30 4.02 -4.97 4.32
C GLY A 30 3.79 -6.41 4.81
N ILE A 31 4.10 -6.72 6.07
CA ILE A 31 3.99 -8.09 6.61
C ILE A 31 2.54 -8.59 6.61
N LEU A 32 1.59 -7.72 6.95
CA LEU A 32 0.18 -8.08 7.03
C LEU A 32 -0.43 -8.38 5.64
N PRO A 33 -0.21 -7.55 4.60
CA PRO A 33 -0.55 -7.91 3.22
C PRO A 33 0.05 -9.25 2.77
N ARG A 34 1.33 -9.49 3.08
CA ARG A 34 2.02 -10.74 2.70
C ARG A 34 1.41 -11.97 3.36
N VAL A 35 1.22 -11.95 4.67
CA VAL A 35 0.60 -13.08 5.41
C VAL A 35 -0.82 -13.33 4.91
N ARG A 36 -1.58 -12.28 4.60
CA ARG A 36 -2.92 -12.41 4.01
C ARG A 36 -2.87 -13.00 2.60
N SER A 37 -1.90 -12.63 1.76
CA SER A 37 -1.82 -13.10 0.38
C SER A 37 -1.43 -14.57 0.27
N ILE A 38 -0.67 -15.11 1.23
CA ILE A 38 -0.25 -16.53 1.24
C ILE A 38 -1.20 -17.44 2.04
N ARG A 39 -2.22 -16.89 2.70
CA ARG A 39 -3.14 -17.64 3.59
C ARG A 39 -3.86 -18.78 2.86
N TYR A 40 -4.28 -18.53 1.62
CA TYR A 40 -5.01 -19.50 0.81
C TYR A 40 -4.26 -19.77 -0.48
N ASN A 41 -4.32 -21.01 -0.94
CA ASN A 41 -3.74 -21.39 -2.22
C ASN A 41 -4.61 -20.85 -3.36
N ASN A 42 -4.02 -20.05 -4.25
CA ASN A 42 -4.68 -19.52 -5.43
C ASN A 42 -4.12 -20.18 -6.68
N ARG A 43 -4.98 -20.49 -7.65
CA ARG A 43 -4.54 -21.01 -8.96
C ARG A 43 -3.66 -19.98 -9.67
N LYS A 44 -2.58 -20.45 -10.32
CA LYS A 44 -1.73 -19.61 -11.17
C LYS A 44 -2.54 -19.04 -12.34
N VAL A 45 -2.64 -17.72 -12.40
CA VAL A 45 -3.35 -17.02 -13.50
C VAL A 45 -2.59 -17.15 -14.84
N SER A 46 -3.33 -17.20 -15.94
CA SER A 46 -2.78 -17.34 -17.29
C SER A 46 -2.07 -16.05 -17.75
N LYS A 47 -1.20 -16.16 -18.76
CA LYS A 47 -0.48 -15.00 -19.32
C LYS A 47 -1.44 -13.93 -19.88
N LEU A 48 -2.55 -14.34 -20.49
CA LEU A 48 -3.54 -13.42 -21.07
C LEU A 48 -4.26 -12.60 -20.01
N ILE A 49 -4.67 -13.23 -18.91
CA ILE A 49 -5.33 -12.53 -17.79
C ILE A 49 -4.38 -11.49 -17.18
N LYS A 50 -3.12 -11.86 -16.95
CA LYS A 50 -2.09 -10.91 -16.48
C LYS A 50 -1.94 -9.71 -17.41
N LYS A 51 -1.88 -9.94 -18.73
CA LYS A 51 -1.79 -8.85 -19.72
C LYS A 51 -3.00 -7.91 -19.63
N LYS A 52 -4.21 -8.48 -19.54
CA LYS A 52 -5.45 -7.70 -19.42
C LYS A 52 -5.46 -6.82 -18.15
N GLU A 53 -5.11 -7.37 -17.00
CA GLU A 53 -5.04 -6.62 -15.73
C GLU A 53 -4.00 -5.49 -15.80
N THR A 54 -2.83 -5.75 -16.40
CA THR A 54 -1.80 -4.71 -16.61
C THR A 54 -2.32 -3.57 -17.50
N LEU A 55 -3.00 -3.89 -18.60
CA LEU A 55 -3.58 -2.88 -19.50
C LEU A 55 -4.63 -2.02 -18.78
N GLN A 56 -5.48 -2.62 -17.96
CA GLN A 56 -6.45 -1.88 -17.13
C GLN A 56 -5.74 -0.93 -16.15
N GLY A 57 -4.65 -1.38 -15.53
CA GLY A 57 -3.84 -0.56 -14.64
C GLY A 57 -3.21 0.64 -15.34
N ILE A 58 -2.73 0.47 -16.57
CA ILE A 58 -2.16 1.55 -17.39
C ILE A 58 -3.25 2.55 -17.77
N ALA A 59 -4.38 2.08 -18.28
CA ALA A 59 -5.50 2.94 -18.67
C ALA A 59 -6.00 3.79 -17.49
N LYS A 60 -6.13 3.19 -16.30
CA LYS A 60 -6.52 3.91 -15.08
C LYS A 60 -5.52 5.01 -14.69
N LYS A 61 -4.22 4.77 -14.87
CA LYS A 61 -3.19 5.80 -14.62
C LYS A 61 -3.31 6.97 -15.59
N GLU A 62 -3.58 6.70 -16.87
CA GLU A 62 -3.79 7.75 -17.87
C GLU A 62 -5.04 8.57 -17.59
N GLU A 63 -6.13 7.91 -17.19
CA GLU A 63 -7.36 8.59 -16.80
C GLU A 63 -7.14 9.53 -15.61
N ILE A 64 -6.44 9.05 -14.58
CA ILE A 64 -6.07 9.87 -13.41
C ILE A 64 -5.25 11.09 -13.84
N LYS A 65 -4.24 10.92 -14.71
CA LYS A 65 -3.44 12.03 -15.24
C LYS A 65 -4.32 13.04 -16.00
N ARG A 66 -5.28 12.56 -16.79
CA ARG A 66 -6.24 13.44 -17.50
C ARG A 66 -7.11 14.22 -16.52
N GLN A 67 -7.63 13.57 -15.48
CA GLN A 67 -8.45 14.22 -14.47
C GLN A 67 -7.68 15.27 -13.66
N ILE A 68 -6.40 15.01 -13.35
CA ILE A 68 -5.49 15.99 -12.74
C ILE A 68 -5.29 17.19 -13.67
N LYS A 69 -5.03 16.97 -14.96
CA LYS A 69 -4.90 18.05 -15.95
C LYS A 69 -6.18 18.89 -16.07
N LEU A 70 -7.34 18.28 -15.91
CA LEU A 70 -8.65 18.95 -15.91
C LEU A 70 -8.98 19.63 -14.57
N GLY A 71 -8.10 19.59 -13.56
CA GLY A 71 -8.33 20.19 -12.24
C GLY A 71 -9.36 19.45 -11.38
N LYS A 72 -9.82 18.27 -11.80
CA LYS A 72 -10.85 17.49 -11.08
C LYS A 72 -10.27 16.69 -9.90
N LEU A 73 -8.95 16.56 -9.83
CA LEU A 73 -8.27 15.72 -8.84
C LEU A 73 -6.98 16.39 -8.35
N PRO A 74 -6.66 16.30 -7.05
CA PRO A 74 -5.37 16.76 -6.54
C PRO A 74 -4.22 15.86 -7.03
N GLU A 75 -3.09 16.48 -7.35
CA GLU A 75 -1.88 15.80 -7.88
C GLU A 75 -1.33 14.73 -6.91
N ASN A 76 -1.55 14.91 -5.61
CA ASN A 76 -1.10 14.00 -4.55
C ASN A 76 -1.69 12.57 -4.63
N ARG A 77 -2.69 12.31 -5.49
CA ARG A 77 -3.33 11.00 -5.62
C ARG A 77 -2.56 10.00 -6.51
N LEU A 78 -1.50 10.43 -7.20
CA LEU A 78 -0.68 9.54 -8.05
C LEU A 78 0.23 8.58 -7.27
N ARG A 79 0.31 8.70 -5.94
CA ARG A 79 1.18 7.91 -5.05
C ARG A 79 0.59 6.56 -4.66
#